data_AF-A0A426VWK7-F1
#
_entry.id   AF-A0A426VWK7-F1
#
_cell.length_a   1.000
_cell.length_b   1.000
_cell.length_c   1.000
_cell.angle_alpha   90.00
_cell.angle_beta   90.00
_cell.angle_gamma   90.00
#
_symmetry.space_group_name_H-M   'P 1'
#
loop_
_entity.id
_entity.type
_entity.pdbx_description
1 polymer ?
#
loop_
_entity_poly.entity_id
_entity_poly.type
_entity_poly.pdbx_seq_one_letter_code
_entity_poly.pdbx_strand_id
1 'polypeptide(L)'
;MDILLINTNPVVSRLIALCTREDNMNLEETDNIANVSMDKYNIVFVDEASYGDETQNVLSNLIVGEKVFLSSHDETSDEIEFFDTIIKKPFLPSQIINVLEDAGNSEKEEAVTEMPSIFPLSADAEETIDEIPEEETKVLDLNEIGRIKELLDMEEEEGEAVREEEYESRKIEVIKQQLIADGLEIVDEDEYIETLRKKDKKKKNNSVKKKKEQKKKKDNVAFEEALLAAVKGMKVKKIKKLLRGAEVTIKIHFKEER
;
A
#
# COMPACT_ATOMS: atom_id res chain seq x y z
N MET A 1 -10.91 -18.80 4.33
CA MET A 1 -11.57 -17.48 4.35
C MET A 1 -11.68 -17.00 2.93
N ASP A 2 -12.90 -16.76 2.46
CA ASP A 2 -13.17 -16.35 1.08
C ASP A 2 -13.36 -14.84 1.02
N ILE A 3 -12.54 -14.17 0.21
CA ILE A 3 -12.43 -12.71 0.14
C ILE A 3 -12.74 -12.29 -1.29
N LEU A 4 -13.66 -11.35 -1.46
CA LEU A 4 -13.96 -10.73 -2.75
C LEU A 4 -13.35 -9.33 -2.79
N LEU A 5 -12.67 -9.02 -3.89
CA LEU A 5 -12.15 -7.68 -4.17
C LEU A 5 -12.77 -7.14 -5.45
N ILE A 6 -13.60 -6.10 -5.31
CA ILE A 6 -14.18 -5.35 -6.41
C ILE A 6 -13.38 -4.08 -6.60
N ASN A 7 -12.52 -4.07 -7.61
CA ASN A 7 -11.53 -3.01 -7.77
C ASN A 7 -11.07 -2.93 -9.22
N THR A 8 -10.67 -1.72 -9.64
CA THR A 8 -10.10 -1.46 -10.97
C THR A 8 -8.64 -1.02 -10.89
N ASN A 9 -8.11 -0.74 -9.70
CA ASN A 9 -6.76 -0.24 -9.51
C ASN A 9 -5.76 -1.39 -9.25
N PRO A 10 -4.82 -1.67 -10.17
CA PRO A 10 -3.90 -2.81 -10.03
C PRO A 10 -2.98 -2.73 -8.80
N VAL A 11 -2.76 -1.53 -8.26
CA VAL A 11 -1.95 -1.35 -7.04
C VAL A 11 -2.68 -1.94 -5.83
N VAL A 12 -3.99 -1.71 -5.74
CA VAL A 12 -4.82 -2.21 -4.64
C VAL A 12 -4.93 -3.73 -4.71
N SER A 13 -5.17 -4.29 -5.90
CA SER A 13 -5.20 -5.74 -6.11
C SER A 13 -3.91 -6.40 -5.69
N ARG A 14 -2.76 -5.83 -6.08
CA ARG A 14 -1.46 -6.36 -5.69
C ARG A 14 -1.21 -6.24 -4.19
N LEU A 15 -1.67 -5.17 -3.56
CA LEU A 15 -1.50 -4.96 -2.12
C LEU A 15 -2.31 -5.98 -1.34
N ILE A 16 -3.59 -6.14 -1.68
CA ILE A 16 -4.48 -7.11 -1.03
C ILE A 16 -3.99 -8.53 -1.28
N ALA A 17 -3.58 -8.88 -2.51
CA ALA A 17 -3.01 -10.20 -2.81
C ALA A 17 -1.75 -10.53 -2.00
N LEU A 18 -0.95 -9.53 -1.61
CA LEU A 18 0.18 -9.74 -0.71
C LEU A 18 -0.26 -9.96 0.74
N CYS A 19 -1.31 -9.26 1.19
CA CYS A 19 -1.90 -9.44 2.51
C CYS A 19 -2.62 -10.78 2.65
N THR A 20 -3.21 -11.30 1.58
CA THR A 20 -3.98 -12.56 1.59
C THR A 20 -3.15 -13.78 1.19
N ARG A 21 -1.81 -13.68 1.19
CA ARG A 21 -0.92 -14.79 0.80
C ARG A 21 -0.81 -15.88 1.86
N GLU A 22 -1.39 -15.67 3.03
CA GLU A 22 -1.41 -16.66 4.11
C GLU A 22 -2.27 -17.87 3.73
N ASP A 23 -1.84 -19.07 4.15
CA ASP A 23 -2.23 -20.38 3.60
C ASP A 23 -3.73 -20.75 3.66
N ASN A 24 -4.57 -19.88 4.23
CA ASN A 24 -5.98 -20.14 4.50
C ASN A 24 -6.96 -19.12 3.87
N MET A 25 -6.48 -18.25 2.98
CA MET A 25 -7.28 -17.18 2.35
C MET A 25 -7.42 -17.38 0.83
N ASN A 26 -8.65 -17.34 0.32
CA ASN A 26 -8.96 -17.34 -1.10
C ASN A 26 -9.37 -15.93 -1.52
N LEU A 27 -8.60 -15.30 -2.41
CA LEU A 27 -8.91 -13.99 -2.95
C LEU A 27 -9.49 -14.12 -4.36
N GLU A 28 -10.71 -13.63 -4.56
CA GLU A 28 -11.35 -13.45 -5.87
C GLU A 28 -11.32 -11.97 -6.24
N GLU A 29 -10.58 -11.63 -7.30
CA GLU A 29 -10.54 -10.27 -7.86
C GLU A 29 -11.52 -10.16 -9.02
N THR A 30 -12.28 -9.07 -9.07
CA THR A 30 -13.24 -8.84 -10.14
C THR A 30 -13.46 -7.36 -10.42
N ASP A 31 -13.37 -6.97 -11.69
CA ASP A 31 -13.59 -5.59 -12.14
C ASP A 31 -15.09 -5.25 -12.24
N ASN A 32 -15.96 -6.27 -12.31
CA ASN A 32 -17.40 -6.11 -12.51
C ASN A 32 -18.20 -7.21 -11.78
N ILE A 33 -19.12 -6.77 -10.91
CA ILE A 33 -19.88 -7.62 -9.99
C ILE A 33 -20.74 -8.72 -10.67
N ALA A 34 -20.93 -8.65 -11.98
CA ALA A 34 -21.62 -9.69 -12.76
C ALA A 34 -20.83 -11.01 -12.90
N ASN A 35 -19.53 -11.02 -12.62
CA ASN A 35 -18.65 -12.19 -12.77
C ASN A 35 -18.36 -12.92 -11.45
N VAL A 36 -19.05 -12.55 -10.36
CA VAL A 36 -18.81 -13.11 -9.03
C VAL A 36 -19.22 -14.59 -9.02
N SER A 37 -18.29 -15.46 -8.63
CA SER A 37 -18.43 -16.92 -8.76
C SER A 37 -19.15 -17.57 -7.57
N MET A 38 -19.16 -16.91 -6.41
CA MET A 38 -19.73 -17.46 -5.17
C MET A 38 -20.86 -16.57 -4.63
N ASP A 39 -21.84 -17.19 -3.99
CA ASP A 39 -22.96 -16.47 -3.36
C ASP A 39 -22.66 -16.04 -1.90
N LYS A 40 -21.52 -16.49 -1.35
CA LYS A 40 -21.11 -16.26 0.05
C LYS A 40 -19.63 -15.87 0.12
N TYR A 41 -19.34 -14.75 0.79
CA TYR A 41 -17.96 -14.31 1.11
C TYR A 41 -17.85 -13.92 2.59
N ASN A 42 -16.67 -14.12 3.17
CA ASN A 42 -16.38 -13.66 4.52
C ASN A 42 -16.19 -12.14 4.55
N ILE A 43 -15.34 -11.62 3.65
CA ILE A 43 -15.11 -10.18 3.50
C ILE A 43 -15.27 -9.79 2.04
N VAL A 44 -15.85 -8.61 1.81
CA VAL A 44 -15.84 -7.95 0.52
C VAL A 44 -15.15 -6.59 0.63
N PHE A 45 -14.13 -6.36 -0.20
CA PHE A 45 -13.49 -5.07 -0.40
C PHE A 45 -14.04 -4.41 -1.67
N VAL A 46 -14.50 -3.17 -1.55
CA VAL A 46 -15.03 -2.39 -2.66
C VAL A 46 -14.24 -1.10 -2.81
N ASP A 47 -13.67 -0.89 -4.00
CA ASP A 47 -13.02 0.37 -4.35
C ASP A 47 -14.05 1.45 -4.73
N GLU A 48 -13.85 2.68 -4.28
CA GLU A 48 -14.67 3.85 -4.67
C GLU A 48 -14.79 3.98 -6.19
N ALA A 49 -13.71 3.75 -6.93
CA ALA A 49 -13.72 3.83 -8.39
C ALA A 49 -14.57 2.74 -9.06
N SER A 50 -14.88 1.67 -8.31
CA SER A 50 -15.65 0.52 -8.76
C SER A 50 -17.03 0.45 -8.09
N TYR A 51 -17.32 1.39 -7.19
CA TYR A 51 -18.62 1.52 -6.55
C TYR A 51 -19.61 2.24 -7.47
N GLY A 52 -20.79 1.64 -7.63
CA GLY A 52 -21.90 2.21 -8.38
C GLY A 52 -23.22 1.56 -7.97
N ASP A 53 -24.34 2.12 -8.44
CA ASP A 53 -25.69 1.69 -8.04
C ASP A 53 -25.96 0.19 -8.27
N GLU A 54 -25.34 -0.40 -9.28
CA GLU A 54 -25.43 -1.83 -9.57
C GLU A 54 -24.73 -2.69 -8.51
N THR A 55 -23.61 -2.21 -7.96
CA THR A 55 -22.85 -2.92 -6.94
C THR A 55 -23.60 -3.00 -5.62
N GLN A 56 -24.30 -1.93 -5.24
CA GLN A 56 -25.07 -1.88 -4.00
C GLN A 56 -26.21 -2.92 -3.98
N ASN A 57 -26.91 -3.07 -5.11
CA ASN A 57 -27.99 -4.06 -5.25
C ASN A 57 -27.47 -5.49 -5.13
N VAL A 58 -26.31 -5.78 -5.70
CA VAL A 58 -25.73 -7.13 -5.67
C VAL A 58 -25.13 -7.43 -4.29
N LEU A 59 -24.47 -6.46 -3.65
CA LEU A 59 -23.98 -6.56 -2.27
C LEU A 59 -25.10 -6.66 -1.22
N SER A 60 -26.33 -6.30 -1.58
CA SER A 60 -27.52 -6.50 -0.74
C SER A 60 -28.09 -7.91 -0.87
N ASN A 61 -27.83 -8.59 -1.98
CA ASN A 61 -28.30 -9.95 -2.25
C ASN A 61 -27.26 -11.03 -1.88
N LEU A 62 -25.98 -10.67 -1.80
CA LEU A 62 -24.88 -11.54 -1.38
C LEU A 62 -24.87 -11.73 0.14
N ILE A 63 -24.52 -12.94 0.59
CA ILE A 63 -24.28 -13.22 2.00
C ILE A 63 -22.83 -12.84 2.30
N VAL A 64 -22.63 -11.69 2.93
CA VAL A 64 -21.32 -11.13 3.26
C VAL A 64 -21.21 -10.93 4.76
N GLY A 65 -20.10 -11.37 5.36
CA GLY A 65 -19.80 -11.15 6.78
C GLY A 65 -19.42 -9.71 7.08
N GLU A 66 -18.37 -9.20 6.43
CA GLU A 66 -17.90 -7.82 6.60
C GLU A 66 -17.71 -7.12 5.24
N LYS A 67 -18.19 -5.88 5.15
CA LYS A 67 -18.09 -5.03 3.97
C LYS A 67 -17.12 -3.90 4.22
N VAL A 68 -16.08 -3.85 3.41
CA VAL A 68 -15.00 -2.86 3.52
C VAL A 68 -15.01 -1.94 2.31
N PHE A 69 -15.02 -0.64 2.57
CA PHE A 69 -14.98 0.39 1.53
C PHE A 69 -13.61 1.06 1.47
N LEU A 70 -13.03 1.16 0.27
CA LEU A 70 -11.76 1.85 0.03
C LEU A 70 -12.04 3.23 -0.58
N SER A 71 -11.92 4.27 0.24
CA SER A 71 -12.24 5.65 -0.16
C SER A 71 -10.99 6.48 -0.45
N SER A 72 -11.03 7.30 -1.50
CA SER A 72 -9.97 8.25 -1.89
C SER A 72 -10.23 9.66 -1.36
N HIS A 73 -11.47 9.99 -0.97
CA HIS A 73 -11.86 11.31 -0.50
C HIS A 73 -12.60 11.25 0.84
N ASP A 74 -12.36 12.27 1.67
CA ASP A 74 -13.18 12.50 2.85
C ASP A 74 -14.55 12.98 2.37
N GLU A 75 -15.57 12.14 2.54
CA GLU A 75 -17.02 12.45 2.52
C GLU A 75 -17.83 12.00 1.30
N THR A 76 -18.60 10.94 1.56
CA THR A 76 -19.88 10.62 0.93
C THR A 76 -20.71 9.95 2.02
N SER A 77 -21.56 10.74 2.69
CA SER A 77 -22.31 10.33 3.88
C SER A 77 -23.25 9.14 3.66
N ASP A 78 -23.63 8.87 2.41
CA ASP A 78 -24.50 7.76 2.03
C ASP A 78 -23.76 6.42 1.91
N GLU A 79 -22.43 6.45 1.69
CA GLU A 79 -21.59 5.25 1.61
C GLU A 79 -21.27 4.70 3.00
N ILE A 80 -21.32 5.55 4.04
CA ILE A 80 -20.92 5.19 5.40
C ILE A 80 -21.91 4.22 6.06
N GLU A 81 -23.19 4.23 5.68
CA GLU A 81 -24.20 3.37 6.30
C GLU A 81 -24.24 1.95 5.71
N PHE A 82 -23.65 1.73 4.53
CA PHE A 82 -23.69 0.43 3.85
C PHE A 82 -22.49 -0.47 4.14
N PHE A 83 -21.39 0.09 4.63
CA PHE A 83 -20.13 -0.60 4.87
C PHE A 83 -19.78 -0.63 6.36
N ASP A 84 -19.28 -1.76 6.83
CA ASP A 84 -18.88 -1.97 8.22
C ASP A 84 -17.57 -1.23 8.52
N THR A 85 -16.65 -1.25 7.55
CA THR A 85 -15.30 -0.69 7.70
C THR A 85 -14.96 0.22 6.53
N ILE A 86 -14.36 1.39 6.80
CA ILE A 86 -13.94 2.35 5.78
C ILE A 86 -12.44 2.60 5.89
N ILE A 87 -11.71 2.32 4.80
CA ILE A 87 -10.27 2.51 4.70
C ILE A 87 -9.99 3.67 3.73
N LYS A 88 -9.22 4.66 4.20
CA LYS A 88 -8.85 5.83 3.38
C LYS A 88 -7.54 5.59 2.64
N LYS A 89 -7.52 5.91 1.35
CA LYS A 89 -6.31 5.92 0.52
C LYS A 89 -5.51 7.21 0.77
N PRO A 90 -4.17 7.15 0.87
CA PRO A 90 -3.32 5.95 0.82
C PRO A 90 -3.37 5.16 2.14
N PHE A 91 -3.53 3.85 2.03
CA PHE A 91 -3.55 2.93 3.17
C PHE A 91 -2.29 2.06 3.21
N LEU A 92 -1.97 1.58 4.42
CA LEU A 92 -0.86 0.67 4.66
C LEU A 92 -1.33 -0.78 4.63
N PRO A 93 -0.47 -1.76 4.27
CA PRO A 93 -0.80 -3.18 4.36
C PRO A 93 -1.28 -3.61 5.75
N SER A 94 -0.73 -3.01 6.81
CA SER A 94 -1.17 -3.27 8.18
C SER A 94 -2.65 -2.95 8.41
N GLN A 95 -3.21 -1.95 7.73
CA GLN A 95 -4.63 -1.61 7.87
C GLN A 95 -5.53 -2.68 7.27
N ILE A 96 -5.11 -3.32 6.18
CA ILE A 96 -5.86 -4.42 5.56
C ILE A 96 -5.76 -5.68 6.41
N ILE A 97 -4.56 -5.97 6.93
CA ILE A 97 -4.33 -7.12 7.80
C ILE A 97 -5.18 -7.02 9.06
N ASN A 98 -5.24 -5.85 9.71
CA ASN A 98 -6.08 -5.66 10.90
C ASN A 98 -7.56 -5.97 10.61
N VAL A 99 -8.08 -5.52 9.46
CA VAL A 99 -9.46 -5.79 9.06
C VAL A 99 -9.69 -7.27 8.76
N LEU A 100 -8.71 -7.94 8.16
CA LEU A 100 -8.75 -9.39 7.95
C LEU A 100 -8.71 -10.18 9.27
N GLU A 101 -7.92 -9.72 10.25
CA GLU A 101 -7.82 -10.32 11.59
C GLU A 101 -9.10 -10.10 12.40
N ASP A 102 -9.69 -8.90 12.35
CA ASP A 102 -10.94 -8.57 13.03
C ASP A 102 -12.09 -9.44 12.49
N ALA A 103 -12.21 -9.55 11.17
CA ALA A 103 -13.17 -10.45 10.53
C ALA A 103 -12.92 -11.92 10.86
N GLY A 104 -11.65 -12.37 10.89
CA GLY A 104 -11.27 -13.75 11.21
C GLY A 104 -11.49 -14.11 12.68
N ASN A 105 -11.44 -13.14 13.60
CA ASN A 105 -11.71 -13.32 15.02
C ASN A 105 -13.22 -13.26 15.34
N SER A 106 -14.02 -12.61 14.50
CA SER A 106 -15.48 -12.60 14.67
C SER A 106 -16.10 -14.02 14.61
N GLU A 107 -15.46 -14.97 13.93
CA GLU A 107 -15.88 -16.39 13.91
C GLU A 107 -15.56 -17.14 15.24
N LYS A 108 -14.84 -16.52 16.19
CA LYS A 108 -14.51 -17.13 17.51
C LYS A 108 -15.31 -16.58 18.68
N GLU A 109 -16.15 -15.55 18.49
CA GLU A 109 -16.89 -14.91 19.59
C GLU A 109 -18.42 -14.84 19.42
N GLU A 110 -19.02 -15.69 18.57
CA GLU A 110 -20.48 -15.89 18.61
C GLU A 110 -20.90 -17.09 19.46
N ALA A 111 -20.83 -16.92 20.80
CA ALA A 111 -21.69 -17.67 21.73
C ALA A 111 -21.83 -17.05 23.13
N VAL A 112 -21.87 -15.72 23.29
CA VAL A 112 -22.50 -15.15 24.50
C VAL A 112 -23.24 -13.87 24.16
N THR A 113 -24.50 -14.01 23.77
CA THR A 113 -25.49 -12.93 23.86
C THR A 113 -25.56 -12.45 25.31
N GLU A 114 -24.96 -11.29 25.61
CA GLU A 114 -25.24 -10.54 26.83
C GLU A 114 -26.68 -10.02 26.77
N MET A 115 -27.62 -10.83 27.27
CA MET A 115 -28.89 -10.31 27.77
C MET A 115 -28.63 -9.47 29.03
N PRO A 116 -29.36 -8.36 29.24
CA PRO A 116 -29.17 -7.49 30.40
C PRO A 116 -29.43 -8.26 31.70
N SER A 117 -28.42 -8.24 32.57
CA SER A 117 -28.43 -8.82 33.92
C SER A 117 -29.63 -8.37 34.75
N ILE A 118 -30.58 -9.29 34.95
CA ILE A 118 -31.67 -9.21 35.93
C ILE A 118 -31.76 -10.56 36.62
N PHE A 119 -30.88 -10.86 37.58
CA PHE A 119 -31.17 -11.88 38.59
C PHE A 119 -30.54 -11.49 39.94
N PRO A 120 -31.33 -11.40 41.03
CA PRO A 120 -30.81 -11.67 42.35
C PRO A 120 -30.77 -13.18 42.57
N LEU A 121 -29.56 -13.65 42.91
CA LEU A 121 -29.18 -14.97 43.44
C LEU A 121 -30.27 -15.70 44.24
N SER A 122 -30.54 -16.95 43.86
CA SER A 122 -30.99 -18.07 44.72
C SER A 122 -30.66 -19.36 43.94
N ALA A 123 -29.63 -20.11 44.32
CA ALA A 123 -29.65 -21.20 45.29
C ALA A 123 -30.44 -22.42 44.80
N ASP A 124 -29.73 -23.56 44.73
CA ASP A 124 -30.17 -24.94 44.46
C ASP A 124 -30.53 -25.33 43.01
N ALA A 125 -29.58 -26.02 42.37
CA ALA A 125 -29.86 -27.17 41.50
C ALA A 125 -28.56 -27.96 41.24
N GLU A 126 -28.44 -29.11 41.89
CA GLU A 126 -27.63 -30.23 41.41
C GLU A 126 -28.15 -30.67 40.03
N GLU A 127 -27.26 -30.95 39.07
CA GLU A 127 -27.25 -32.18 38.26
C GLU A 127 -26.26 -32.12 37.07
N THR A 128 -25.49 -33.21 36.96
CA THR A 128 -24.82 -33.78 35.78
C THR A 128 -23.80 -32.93 35.00
N ILE A 129 -22.52 -33.12 35.34
CA ILE A 129 -21.36 -32.80 34.50
C ILE A 129 -21.23 -33.94 33.47
N ASP A 130 -21.52 -33.65 32.20
CA ASP A 130 -21.18 -34.52 31.09
C ASP A 130 -19.66 -34.61 30.95
N GLU A 131 -19.16 -35.85 30.92
CA GLU A 131 -17.76 -36.21 30.68
C GLU A 131 -17.31 -35.70 29.31
N ILE A 132 -16.42 -34.72 29.29
CA ILE A 132 -15.62 -34.36 28.11
C ILE A 132 -14.62 -35.52 27.90
N PRO A 133 -14.57 -36.18 26.73
CA PRO A 133 -13.53 -37.16 26.48
C PRO A 133 -12.18 -36.42 26.45
N GLU A 134 -11.32 -36.76 27.41
CA GLU A 134 -9.93 -36.33 27.42
C GLU A 134 -9.26 -36.85 26.14
N GLU A 135 -9.13 -35.99 25.13
CA GLU A 135 -8.16 -36.24 24.07
C GLU A 135 -6.78 -36.26 24.71
N GLU A 136 -6.14 -37.43 24.66
CA GLU A 136 -4.78 -37.65 25.13
C GLU A 136 -3.85 -36.59 24.53
N THR A 137 -3.54 -35.55 25.31
CA THR A 137 -2.45 -34.65 24.97
C THR A 137 -1.17 -35.49 24.93
N LYS A 138 -0.62 -35.69 23.73
CA LYS A 138 0.66 -36.37 23.53
C LYS A 138 1.77 -35.51 24.11
N VAL A 139 2.02 -35.68 25.40
CA VAL A 139 3.23 -35.20 26.05
C VAL A 139 4.40 -35.89 25.35
N LEU A 140 5.33 -35.11 24.80
CA LEU A 140 6.49 -35.62 24.08
C LEU A 140 7.36 -36.47 25.02
N ASP A 141 7.76 -37.64 24.55
CA ASP A 141 8.66 -38.53 25.29
C ASP A 141 10.07 -37.90 25.42
N LEU A 142 10.80 -38.26 26.49
CA LEU A 142 12.17 -37.78 26.73
C LEU A 142 13.13 -38.03 25.56
N ASN A 143 12.91 -39.09 24.78
CA ASN A 143 13.67 -39.37 23.57
C ASN A 143 13.33 -38.43 22.41
N GLU A 144 12.08 -38.01 22.30
CA GLU A 144 11.63 -37.08 21.27
C GLU A 144 12.13 -35.67 21.56
N ILE A 145 12.10 -35.26 22.83
CA ILE A 145 12.78 -34.05 23.32
C ILE A 145 14.28 -34.10 23.04
N GLY A 146 14.93 -35.26 23.25
CA GLY A 146 16.35 -35.44 22.94
C GLY A 146 16.68 -35.24 21.46
N ARG A 147 15.86 -35.78 20.55
CA ARG A 147 16.02 -35.58 19.09
C ARG A 147 15.80 -34.13 18.68
N ILE A 148 14.81 -33.46 19.25
CA ILE A 148 14.55 -32.04 19.00
C ILE A 148 15.73 -31.19 19.48
N LYS A 149 16.30 -31.52 20.64
CA LYS A 149 17.48 -30.84 21.17
C LYS A 149 18.71 -31.03 20.27
N GLU A 150 18.94 -32.24 19.77
CA GLU A 150 20.03 -32.54 18.83
C GLU A 150 19.85 -31.80 17.48
N LEU A 151 18.61 -31.65 17.00
CA LEU A 151 18.30 -30.86 15.80
C LEU A 151 18.55 -29.36 16.01
N LEU A 152 18.22 -28.82 17.18
CA LEU A 152 18.46 -27.42 17.51
C LEU A 152 19.96 -27.12 17.73
N ASP A 153 20.70 -28.03 18.36
CA ASP A 153 22.15 -27.88 18.60
C ASP A 153 22.99 -27.98 17.29
N MET A 154 22.40 -28.46 16.18
CA MET A 154 23.05 -28.48 14.85
C MET A 154 22.77 -27.24 14.00
N GLU A 155 21.87 -26.34 14.42
CA GLU A 155 21.52 -25.10 13.71
C GLU A 155 22.00 -23.83 14.46
N GLU A 156 22.56 -23.98 15.66
CA GLU A 156 23.33 -22.94 16.37
C GLU A 156 24.81 -22.96 15.94
N GLU A 157 25.09 -23.21 14.66
CA GLU A 157 26.38 -22.82 14.09
C GLU A 157 26.35 -21.29 14.01
N GLU A 158 26.96 -20.69 15.03
CA GLU A 158 27.40 -19.30 15.10
C GLU A 158 27.45 -18.71 13.69
N GLY A 159 26.45 -17.88 13.37
CA GLY A 159 26.46 -17.14 12.13
C GLY A 159 27.80 -16.41 12.06
N GLU A 160 28.72 -16.95 11.25
CA GLU A 160 29.90 -16.22 10.83
C GLU A 160 29.34 -14.89 10.36
N ALA A 161 29.71 -13.82 11.06
CA ALA A 161 29.46 -12.46 10.63
C ALA A 161 30.31 -12.23 9.37
N VAL A 162 29.96 -12.94 8.29
CA VAL A 162 30.23 -12.59 6.92
C VAL A 162 29.73 -11.16 6.83
N ARG A 163 30.67 -10.23 6.74
CA ARG A 163 30.40 -8.79 6.79
C ARG A 163 29.25 -8.53 5.82
N GLU A 164 28.30 -7.71 6.23
CA GLU A 164 27.10 -7.38 5.45
C GLU A 164 27.45 -7.03 3.99
N GLU A 165 28.62 -6.39 3.79
CA GLU A 165 29.24 -6.11 2.49
C GLU A 165 29.46 -7.34 1.57
N GLU A 166 29.85 -8.49 2.11
CA GLU A 166 30.05 -9.72 1.33
C GLU A 166 28.72 -10.36 0.92
N TYR A 167 27.70 -10.30 1.78
CA TYR A 167 26.34 -10.75 1.45
C TYR A 167 25.70 -9.86 0.38
N GLU A 168 25.87 -8.55 0.48
CA GLU A 168 25.40 -7.61 -0.54
C GLU A 168 26.11 -7.83 -1.87
N SER A 169 27.43 -8.04 -1.86
CA SER A 169 28.20 -8.34 -3.07
C SER A 169 27.72 -9.61 -3.76
N ARG A 170 27.42 -10.68 -3.00
CA ARG A 170 26.85 -11.92 -3.55
C ARG A 170 25.45 -11.71 -4.14
N LYS A 171 24.58 -10.93 -3.48
CA LYS A 171 23.25 -10.59 -4.02
C LYS A 171 23.36 -9.81 -5.32
N ILE A 172 24.25 -8.82 -5.39
CA ILE A 172 24.49 -8.00 -6.59
C ILE A 172 24.99 -8.89 -7.74
N GLU A 173 25.87 -9.85 -7.47
CA GLU A 173 26.39 -10.76 -8.49
C GLU A 173 25.30 -11.69 -9.05
N VAL A 174 24.45 -12.25 -8.19
CA VAL A 174 23.31 -13.09 -8.61
C VAL A 174 22.34 -12.28 -9.49
N ILE A 175 22.01 -11.05 -9.08
CA ILE A 175 21.15 -10.15 -9.86
C ILE A 175 21.80 -9.81 -11.20
N LYS A 176 23.12 -9.55 -11.22
CA LYS A 176 23.87 -9.25 -12.45
C LYS A 176 23.84 -10.43 -13.42
N GLN A 177 24.03 -11.66 -12.94
CA GLN A 177 23.94 -12.86 -13.77
C GLN A 177 22.53 -13.07 -14.33
N GLN A 178 21.49 -12.87 -13.51
CA GLN A 178 20.09 -12.99 -13.95
C GLN A 178 19.75 -11.95 -15.03
N LEU A 179 20.14 -10.69 -14.84
CA LEU A 179 19.91 -9.63 -15.82
C LEU A 179 20.61 -9.92 -17.16
N ILE A 180 21.85 -10.45 -17.12
CA ILE A 180 22.56 -10.88 -18.33
C ILE A 180 21.85 -12.06 -19.00
N ALA A 181 21.34 -13.03 -18.23
CA ALA A 181 20.59 -14.17 -18.75
C ALA A 181 19.26 -13.74 -19.42
N ASP A 182 18.60 -12.73 -18.87
CA ASP A 182 17.40 -12.11 -19.43
C ASP A 182 17.70 -11.19 -20.63
N GLY A 183 18.96 -11.09 -21.05
CA GLY A 183 19.42 -10.32 -22.21
C GLY A 183 19.48 -8.80 -21.96
N LEU A 184 19.50 -8.38 -20.70
CA LEU A 184 19.65 -6.98 -20.30
C LEU A 184 21.13 -6.64 -20.13
N GLU A 185 21.62 -5.71 -20.96
CA GLU A 185 22.98 -5.18 -20.88
C GLU A 185 23.06 -4.12 -19.77
N ILE A 186 23.83 -4.41 -18.72
CA ILE A 186 24.14 -3.42 -17.68
C ILE A 186 25.25 -2.52 -18.19
N VAL A 187 24.89 -1.32 -18.61
CA VAL A 187 25.81 -0.29 -19.07
C VAL A 187 26.07 0.67 -17.90
N ASP A 188 27.33 1.01 -17.65
CA ASP A 188 27.68 2.02 -16.65
C ASP A 188 27.03 3.36 -17.00
N GLU A 189 26.56 4.10 -15.99
CA GLU A 189 25.81 5.35 -16.21
C GLU A 189 26.58 6.34 -17.09
N ASP A 190 27.90 6.44 -16.91
CA ASP A 190 28.77 7.31 -17.71
C ASP A 190 28.84 6.90 -19.18
N GLU A 191 28.92 5.59 -19.46
CA GLU A 191 28.92 5.06 -20.82
C GLU A 191 27.54 5.24 -21.48
N TYR A 192 26.46 5.03 -20.72
CA TYR A 192 25.10 5.29 -21.20
C TYR A 192 24.88 6.78 -21.53
N ILE A 193 25.37 7.68 -20.69
CA ILE A 193 25.34 9.13 -20.94
C ILE A 193 26.15 9.50 -22.19
N GLU A 194 27.31 8.87 -22.40
CA GLU A 194 28.10 9.09 -23.62
C GLU A 194 27.38 8.63 -24.89
N THR A 195 26.72 7.47 -24.87
CA THR A 195 25.98 6.96 -26.04
C THR A 195 24.78 7.85 -26.37
N LEU A 196 24.05 8.36 -25.37
CA LEU A 196 22.97 9.32 -25.57
C LEU A 196 23.50 10.66 -26.13
N ARG A 197 24.60 11.18 -25.57
CA ARG A 197 25.24 12.42 -26.08
C ARG A 197 25.77 12.27 -27.51
N LYS A 198 26.22 11.07 -27.90
CA LYS A 198 26.67 10.77 -29.28
C LYS A 198 25.47 10.66 -30.24
N LYS A 199 24.33 10.10 -29.81
CA LYS A 199 23.06 10.07 -30.59
C LYS A 199 22.54 11.49 -30.88
N ASP A 200 22.60 12.39 -29.90
CA ASP A 200 22.19 13.80 -30.11
C ASP A 200 23.11 14.60 -31.03
N LYS A 201 24.40 14.24 -31.07
CA LYS A 201 25.38 14.90 -31.95
C LYS A 201 25.27 14.46 -33.41
N LYS A 202 24.73 13.26 -33.72
CA LYS A 202 24.51 12.81 -35.11
C LYS A 202 23.34 13.50 -35.82
N LYS A 203 22.34 14.06 -35.10
CA LYS A 203 21.24 14.85 -35.69
C LYS A 203 21.52 16.35 -35.83
N LYS A 204 22.71 16.83 -35.44
CA LYS A 204 23.05 18.27 -35.45
C LYS A 204 24.43 18.56 -36.07
N ASN A 205 24.73 17.92 -37.20
CA ASN A 205 25.73 18.44 -38.13
C ASN A 205 25.05 19.35 -39.17
N ASN A 206 24.63 20.54 -38.72
CA ASN A 206 24.90 21.75 -39.50
C ASN A 206 24.75 22.99 -38.61
N SER A 207 25.87 23.71 -38.53
CA SER A 207 26.00 25.12 -38.13
C SER A 207 26.06 25.49 -36.63
N VAL A 208 27.19 26.12 -36.30
CA VAL A 208 27.42 27.17 -35.28
C VAL A 208 27.64 26.74 -33.82
N LYS A 209 28.84 26.21 -33.55
CA LYS A 209 29.53 26.38 -32.25
C LYS A 209 30.05 27.83 -32.14
N LYS A 210 29.26 28.74 -31.53
CA LYS A 210 29.76 29.94 -30.78
C LYS A 210 28.66 30.81 -30.10
N LYS A 211 27.37 30.45 -30.13
CA LYS A 211 26.25 31.32 -29.66
C LYS A 211 25.49 30.84 -28.40
N LYS A 212 26.03 29.94 -27.58
CA LYS A 212 25.22 29.24 -26.54
C LYS A 212 25.15 29.93 -25.17
N GLU A 213 26.02 30.89 -24.84
CA GLU A 213 25.94 31.61 -23.56
C GLU A 213 25.09 32.89 -23.60
N GLN A 214 24.90 33.52 -24.76
CA GLN A 214 24.06 34.72 -24.86
C GLN A 214 22.55 34.41 -24.92
N LYS A 215 22.14 33.18 -25.21
CA LYS A 215 20.71 32.83 -25.37
C LYS A 215 20.00 32.58 -24.02
N LYS A 216 20.66 31.92 -23.06
CA LYS A 216 20.10 31.70 -21.71
C LYS A 216 19.81 33.01 -20.95
N LYS A 217 20.59 34.07 -21.16
CA LYS A 217 20.32 35.38 -20.53
C LYS A 217 19.13 36.12 -21.16
N LYS A 218 18.90 35.98 -22.47
CA LYS A 218 17.78 36.64 -23.16
C LYS A 218 16.43 36.01 -22.81
N ASP A 219 16.40 34.69 -22.64
CA ASP A 219 15.17 33.96 -22.31
C ASP A 219 14.70 34.25 -20.87
N ASN A 220 15.62 34.47 -19.92
CA ASN A 220 15.28 34.86 -18.55
C ASN A 220 14.70 36.29 -18.46
N VAL A 221 15.25 37.24 -19.22
CA VAL A 221 14.72 38.63 -19.23
C VAL A 221 13.29 38.67 -19.77
N ALA A 222 13.00 37.88 -20.80
CA ALA A 222 11.64 37.79 -21.35
C ALA A 222 10.65 37.17 -20.36
N PHE A 223 11.08 36.16 -19.59
CA PHE A 223 10.24 35.54 -18.56
C PHE A 223 9.97 36.50 -17.39
N GLU A 224 11.00 37.22 -16.91
CA GLU A 224 10.85 38.21 -15.83
C GLU A 224 9.91 39.35 -16.24
N GLU A 225 10.01 39.84 -17.48
CA GLU A 225 9.13 40.89 -18.00
C GLU A 225 7.67 40.40 -18.11
N ALA A 226 7.47 39.16 -18.57
CA ALA A 226 6.13 38.55 -18.65
C ALA A 226 5.52 38.31 -17.26
N LEU A 227 6.32 37.86 -16.29
CA LEU A 227 5.89 37.68 -14.91
C LEU A 227 5.48 39.02 -14.28
N LEU A 228 6.28 40.07 -14.50
CA LEU A 228 6.01 41.40 -13.97
C LEU A 228 4.73 42.02 -14.58
N ALA A 229 4.50 41.79 -15.87
CA ALA A 229 3.26 42.20 -16.55
C ALA A 229 2.03 41.45 -15.99
N ALA A 230 2.15 40.13 -15.76
CA ALA A 230 1.09 39.33 -15.18
C ALA A 230 0.74 39.79 -13.76
N VAL A 231 1.74 40.04 -12.91
CA VAL A 231 1.52 40.48 -11.52
C VAL A 231 0.93 41.90 -11.46
N LYS A 232 1.35 42.83 -12.34
CA LYS A 232 0.76 44.18 -12.42
C LYS A 232 -0.73 44.18 -12.76
N GLY A 233 -1.21 43.19 -13.53
CA GLY A 233 -2.62 43.07 -13.89
C GLY A 233 -3.51 42.47 -12.79
N MET A 234 -2.94 41.96 -11.71
CA MET A 234 -3.70 41.26 -10.67
C MET A 234 -4.20 42.21 -9.57
N LYS A 235 -5.45 42.00 -9.16
CA LYS A 235 -6.01 42.67 -7.97
C LYS A 235 -5.24 42.22 -6.72
N VAL A 236 -4.97 43.15 -5.80
CA VAL A 236 -4.23 42.92 -4.55
C VAL A 236 -4.75 41.74 -3.73
N LYS A 237 -6.07 41.48 -3.76
CA LYS A 237 -6.70 40.32 -3.11
C LYS A 237 -6.23 38.98 -3.67
N LYS A 238 -6.01 38.87 -4.98
CA LYS A 238 -5.53 37.64 -5.64
C LYS A 238 -4.05 37.41 -5.33
N ILE A 239 -3.25 38.48 -5.32
CA ILE A 239 -1.84 38.42 -4.93
C ILE A 239 -1.71 37.94 -3.48
N LYS A 240 -2.51 38.49 -2.56
CA LYS A 240 -2.55 38.05 -1.16
C LYS A 240 -3.00 36.59 -0.99
N LYS A 241 -3.89 36.09 -1.84
CA LYS A 241 -4.32 34.68 -1.84
C LYS A 241 -3.21 33.75 -2.37
N LEU A 242 -2.50 34.16 -3.42
CA LEU A 242 -1.38 33.41 -4.00
C LEU A 242 -0.16 33.34 -3.07
N LEU A 243 0.09 34.39 -2.31
CA LEU A 243 1.21 34.47 -1.36
C LEU A 243 0.84 34.00 0.05
N ARG A 244 -0.34 33.39 0.25
CA ARG A 244 -0.76 32.93 1.58
C ARG A 244 0.06 31.70 1.98
N GLY A 245 0.90 31.85 3.00
CA GLY A 245 1.80 30.79 3.50
C GLY A 245 3.19 30.80 2.87
N ALA A 246 3.50 31.74 1.97
CA ALA A 246 4.84 31.91 1.42
C ALA A 246 5.64 32.94 2.23
N GLU A 247 6.87 32.63 2.59
CA GLU A 247 7.82 33.61 3.13
C GLU A 247 8.38 34.47 1.99
N VAL A 248 8.08 35.77 2.01
CA VAL A 248 8.49 36.71 0.96
C VAL A 248 9.61 37.61 1.49
N THR A 249 10.83 37.39 0.99
CA THR A 249 11.99 38.22 1.34
C THR A 249 12.20 39.31 0.29
N ILE A 250 11.88 40.56 0.62
CA ILE A 250 12.07 41.71 -0.28
C ILE A 250 13.44 42.33 0.00
N LYS A 251 14.36 42.28 -0.97
CA LYS A 251 15.65 42.99 -0.92
C LYS A 251 15.60 44.22 -1.83
N ILE A 252 15.71 45.41 -1.24
CA ILE A 252 15.75 46.68 -1.96
C ILE A 252 17.19 47.19 -1.95
N HIS A 253 17.76 47.36 -3.14
CA HIS A 253 19.07 47.98 -3.31
C HIS A 253 18.90 49.43 -3.73
N PHE A 254 19.32 50.36 -2.88
CA PHE A 254 19.43 51.77 -3.23
C PHE A 254 20.77 52.00 -3.96
N LYS A 255 20.74 52.71 -5.09
CA LYS A 255 21.95 53.24 -5.69
C LYS A 255 22.36 54.47 -4.88
N GLU A 256 23.59 54.47 -4.37
CA GLU A 256 24.21 55.68 -3.87
C GLU A 256 24.40 56.65 -5.04
N GLU A 257 23.73 57.80 -4.97
CA GLU A 257 23.94 58.90 -5.90
C GLU A 257 25.33 59.49 -5.65
N ARG A 258 26.11 59.61 -6.74
CA ARG A 258 27.39 60.31 -6.80
C ARG A 258 27.21 61.64 -7.49
#